data_AF-A0A148N484-F1
#
_entry.id   AF-A0A148N484-F1
#
_cell.length_a   1.000
_cell.length_b   1.000
_cell.length_c   1.000
_cell.angle_alpha   90.00
_cell.angle_beta   90.00
_cell.angle_gamma   90.00
#
_symmetry.space_group_name_H-M   'P 1'
#
loop_
_entity.id
_entity.type
_entity.pdbx_description
1 polymer ?
#
loop_
_entity_poly.entity_id
_entity_poly.type
_entity_poly.pdbx_seq_one_letter_code
_entity_poly.pdbx_strand_id
1 'polypeptide(L)'
;MNDKQSFSFFPDFSQIRAAAQGRWPEILARLGIDASHLKNRHGPCPGCGGQDRFRFDDLEGRGTWVCGGGGQEQAGDGFQLLEHVHGWNRAESFKAVAETLGLADGMDPPPPRKAPAKPPGSDRRARQAEAAKLACAVIDAAPLAEISHPYLIAKQLPCQRDEQTPANPFPTLYQIPIKGLVELIGYHPKGRAGHLDGNILIAPVGDWEGIHHPGND
;
A
#
# COMPACT_ATOMS: atom_id res chain seq x y z
N MET A 1 -13.27 10.80 63.14
CA MET A 1 -13.21 9.49 62.48
C MET A 1 -13.87 9.62 61.12
N ASN A 2 -13.07 9.38 60.07
CA ASN A 2 -13.43 8.97 58.70
C ASN A 2 -14.34 9.90 57.87
N ASP A 3 -14.17 10.07 56.56
CA ASP A 3 -13.35 9.37 55.57
C ASP A 3 -12.75 10.39 54.60
N LYS A 4 -11.43 10.29 54.36
CA LYS A 4 -10.81 10.93 53.21
C LYS A 4 -11.24 10.13 51.98
N GLN A 5 -12.14 10.69 51.19
CA GLN A 5 -12.50 10.16 49.88
C GLN A 5 -11.23 10.02 49.02
N SER A 6 -10.82 8.79 48.81
CA SER A 6 -9.83 8.38 47.82
C SER A 6 -10.40 8.69 46.43
N PHE A 7 -10.11 9.87 45.89
CA PHE A 7 -10.36 10.15 44.47
C PHE A 7 -9.32 9.37 43.66
N SER A 8 -9.72 8.24 43.10
CA SER A 8 -8.96 7.53 42.09
C SER A 8 -8.81 8.46 40.88
N PHE A 9 -7.64 9.08 40.73
CA PHE A 9 -7.32 9.97 39.63
C PHE A 9 -7.04 9.12 38.38
N PHE A 10 -8.08 8.85 37.60
CA PHE A 10 -7.88 8.22 36.29
C PHE A 10 -7.14 9.22 35.39
N PRO A 11 -6.03 8.82 34.74
CA PRO A 11 -5.23 9.71 33.91
C PRO A 11 -6.06 10.27 32.74
N ASP A 12 -5.84 11.54 32.42
CA ASP A 12 -6.48 12.20 31.28
C ASP A 12 -6.07 11.55 29.95
N PHE A 13 -6.98 11.56 28.96
CA PHE A 13 -6.77 10.95 27.66
C PHE A 13 -5.50 11.47 26.97
N SER A 14 -5.22 12.77 27.08
CA SER A 14 -4.02 13.37 26.50
C SER A 14 -2.73 12.75 27.06
N GLN A 15 -2.71 12.44 28.35
CA GLN A 15 -1.55 11.84 29.02
C GLN A 15 -1.33 10.39 28.56
N ILE A 16 -2.40 9.60 28.47
CA ILE A 16 -2.33 8.22 27.99
C ILE A 16 -1.82 8.20 26.54
N ARG A 17 -2.34 9.09 25.69
CA ARG A 17 -1.93 9.19 24.28
C ARG A 17 -0.45 9.56 24.15
N ALA A 18 0.03 10.53 24.94
CA ALA A 18 1.44 10.92 24.95
C ALA A 18 2.34 9.76 25.43
N ALA A 19 1.94 9.06 26.48
CA ALA A 19 2.68 7.92 27.03
C ALA A 19 2.71 6.70 26.09
N ALA A 20 1.68 6.51 25.26
CA ALA A 20 1.60 5.46 24.25
C ALA A 20 2.44 5.74 23.00
N GLN A 21 2.77 7.01 22.74
CA GLN A 21 3.48 7.39 21.51
C GLN A 21 4.87 6.72 21.42
N GLY A 22 5.14 6.12 20.26
CA GLY A 22 6.36 5.35 19.99
C GLY A 22 6.42 3.98 20.67
N ARG A 23 5.34 3.53 21.32
CA ARG A 23 5.27 2.25 22.04
C ARG A 23 4.20 1.30 21.52
N TRP A 24 3.50 1.67 20.46
CA TRP A 24 2.35 0.91 19.96
C TRP A 24 2.63 -0.56 19.65
N PRO A 25 3.75 -0.96 19.02
CA PRO A 25 4.04 -2.38 18.82
C PRO A 25 4.08 -3.19 20.13
N GLU A 26 4.67 -2.63 21.19
CA GLU A 26 4.76 -3.25 22.52
C GLU A 26 3.37 -3.34 23.19
N ILE A 27 2.62 -2.24 23.15
CA ILE A 27 1.29 -2.14 23.76
C ILE A 27 0.30 -3.09 23.08
N LEU A 28 0.20 -3.04 21.75
CA LEU A 28 -0.72 -3.85 20.97
C LEU A 28 -0.42 -5.35 21.10
N ALA A 29 0.86 -5.73 21.14
CA ALA A 29 1.27 -7.12 21.38
C ALA A 29 0.83 -7.64 22.76
N ARG A 30 0.98 -6.82 23.81
CA ARG A 30 0.50 -7.17 25.17
C ARG A 30 -1.02 -7.29 25.24
N LEU A 31 -1.73 -6.54 24.41
CA LEU A 31 -3.18 -6.57 24.31
C LEU A 31 -3.71 -7.64 23.33
N GLY A 32 -2.83 -8.52 22.83
CA GLY A 32 -3.23 -9.73 22.10
C GLY A 32 -3.23 -9.60 20.57
N ILE A 33 -2.68 -8.53 20.01
CA ILE A 33 -2.45 -8.43 18.56
C ILE A 33 -1.08 -9.04 18.21
N ASP A 34 -1.06 -10.09 17.39
CA ASP A 34 0.20 -10.77 17.05
C ASP A 34 1.20 -9.81 16.39
N ALA A 35 2.46 -9.88 16.82
CA ALA A 35 3.55 -9.05 16.32
C ALA A 35 3.82 -9.21 14.81
N SER A 36 3.32 -10.27 14.17
CA SER A 36 3.34 -10.43 12.71
C SER A 36 2.52 -9.35 11.99
N HIS A 37 1.45 -8.86 12.60
CA HIS A 37 0.62 -7.78 12.05
C HIS A 37 1.24 -6.39 12.28
N LEU A 38 2.11 -6.24 13.27
CA LEU A 38 2.65 -4.95 13.72
C LEU A 38 3.89 -4.54 12.94
N LYS A 39 3.85 -4.71 11.61
CA LYS A 39 4.95 -4.43 10.68
C LYS A 39 4.45 -3.59 9.53
N ASN A 40 5.32 -2.72 8.99
CA ASN A 40 5.04 -1.93 7.80
C ASN A 40 5.14 -2.78 6.52
N ARG A 41 4.29 -3.81 6.43
CA ARG A 41 4.13 -4.72 5.31
C ARG A 41 2.65 -5.05 5.15
N HIS A 42 2.24 -5.25 3.90
CA HIS A 42 0.91 -5.72 3.57
C HIS A 42 0.72 -7.17 4.03
N GLY A 43 -0.46 -7.48 4.59
CA GLY A 43 -0.79 -8.80 5.11
C GLY A 43 -2.26 -8.92 5.53
N PRO A 44 -2.61 -10.02 6.20
CA PRO A 44 -3.97 -10.26 6.65
C PRO A 44 -4.37 -9.29 7.77
N CYS A 45 -5.63 -8.88 7.76
CA CYS A 45 -6.18 -7.97 8.75
C CYS A 45 -6.59 -8.73 10.02
N PRO A 46 -6.07 -8.36 11.21
CA PRO A 46 -6.45 -9.01 12.46
C PRO A 46 -7.88 -8.69 12.92
N GLY A 47 -8.52 -7.63 12.41
CA GLY A 47 -9.90 -7.27 12.78
C GLY A 47 -10.95 -7.79 11.81
N CYS A 48 -10.85 -7.43 10.53
CA CYS A 48 -11.86 -7.83 9.54
C CYS A 48 -11.61 -9.20 8.87
N GLY A 49 -10.46 -9.85 9.11
CA GLY A 49 -10.13 -11.14 8.50
C GLY A 49 -9.75 -11.07 7.01
N GLY A 50 -9.51 -9.87 6.45
CA GLY A 50 -8.98 -9.71 5.09
C GLY A 50 -7.62 -10.39 4.91
N GLN A 51 -7.23 -10.71 3.67
CA GLN A 51 -6.06 -11.57 3.39
C GLN A 51 -4.73 -10.81 3.18
N ASP A 52 -4.75 -9.59 2.64
CA ASP A 52 -3.52 -8.93 2.16
C ASP A 52 -3.48 -7.39 2.31
N ARG A 53 -4.63 -6.73 2.50
CA ARG A 53 -4.73 -5.25 2.44
C ARG A 53 -4.56 -4.52 3.77
N PHE A 54 -4.17 -5.22 4.84
CA PHE A 54 -3.83 -4.57 6.11
C PHE A 54 -2.36 -4.17 6.14
N ARG A 55 -2.05 -3.02 6.74
CA ARG A 55 -0.68 -2.57 7.00
C ARG A 55 -0.62 -1.70 8.25
N PHE A 56 0.31 -2.01 9.15
CA PHE A 56 0.63 -1.18 10.30
C PHE A 56 1.86 -0.31 10.00
N ASP A 57 1.68 1.00 9.83
CA ASP A 57 2.75 1.90 9.37
C ASP A 57 3.31 2.83 10.46
N ASP A 58 2.70 2.86 11.65
CA ASP A 58 3.18 3.54 12.86
C ASP A 58 3.74 4.95 12.62
N LEU A 59 3.06 5.71 11.77
CA LEU A 59 3.46 7.05 11.39
C LEU A 59 3.53 7.93 12.64
N GLU A 60 4.69 8.57 12.81
CA GLU A 60 4.98 9.47 13.94
C GLU A 60 4.87 8.77 15.32
N GLY A 61 4.96 7.43 15.34
CA GLY A 61 4.78 6.65 16.56
C GLY A 61 3.36 6.68 17.09
N ARG A 62 2.35 6.95 16.26
CA ARG A 62 0.93 7.02 16.67
C ARG A 62 0.19 5.68 16.58
N GLY A 63 0.87 4.62 16.17
CA GLY A 63 0.26 3.29 16.01
C GLY A 63 -0.66 3.24 14.79
N THR A 64 -0.37 4.04 13.76
CA THR A 64 -1.25 4.13 12.60
C THR A 64 -1.27 2.85 11.79
N TRP A 65 -2.43 2.62 11.19
CA TRP A 65 -2.70 1.46 10.35
C TRP A 65 -3.72 1.81 9.28
N VAL A 66 -3.72 1.00 8.23
CA VAL A 66 -4.69 1.04 7.14
C VAL A 66 -5.15 -0.38 6.80
N CYS A 67 -6.41 -0.51 6.40
CA CYS A 67 -7.02 -1.75 5.94
C CYS A 67 -7.99 -1.46 4.80
N GLY A 68 -7.74 -2.04 3.63
CA GLY A 68 -8.70 -2.03 2.51
C GLY A 68 -9.61 -3.26 2.44
N GLY A 69 -9.54 -4.17 3.42
CA GLY A 69 -10.30 -5.42 3.43
C GLY A 69 -11.79 -5.20 3.76
N GLY A 70 -12.69 -5.98 3.15
CA GLY A 70 -14.13 -5.91 3.43
C GLY A 70 -14.91 -4.86 2.62
N GLY A 71 -14.29 -4.24 1.61
CA GLY A 71 -14.96 -3.34 0.66
C GLY A 71 -14.95 -1.85 1.04
N GLN A 72 -14.61 -1.51 2.30
CA GLN A 72 -14.42 -0.13 2.75
C GLN A 72 -13.04 0.06 3.36
N GLU A 73 -12.39 1.16 3.02
CA GLU A 73 -11.10 1.53 3.59
C GLU A 73 -11.27 2.02 5.04
N GLN A 74 -10.54 1.39 5.95
CA GLN A 74 -10.50 1.70 7.37
C GLN A 74 -9.08 2.08 7.74
N ALA A 75 -8.93 3.11 8.55
CA ALA A 75 -7.64 3.58 9.05
C ALA A 75 -7.82 4.25 10.40
N GLY A 76 -6.76 4.28 11.20
CA GLY A 76 -6.81 4.92 12.50
C GLY A 76 -5.46 4.92 13.20
N ASP A 77 -5.46 5.36 14.46
CA ASP A 77 -4.34 5.21 15.38
C ASP A 77 -4.38 3.88 16.15
N GLY A 78 -3.44 3.69 17.08
CA GLY A 78 -3.35 2.44 17.83
C GLY A 78 -4.56 2.16 18.74
N PHE A 79 -5.29 3.18 19.20
CA PHE A 79 -6.54 2.96 19.95
C PHE A 79 -7.62 2.45 19.01
N GLN A 80 -7.76 3.09 17.84
CA GLN A 80 -8.72 2.66 16.84
C GLN A 80 -8.41 1.28 16.27
N LEU A 81 -7.15 0.83 16.31
CA LEU A 81 -6.80 -0.55 15.99
C LEU A 81 -7.37 -1.54 17.00
N LEU A 82 -7.32 -1.24 18.30
CA LEU A 82 -7.92 -2.06 19.34
C LEU A 82 -9.44 -2.11 19.20
N GLU A 83 -10.07 -0.97 18.94
CA GLU A 83 -11.51 -0.89 18.61
C GLU A 83 -11.85 -1.78 17.41
N HIS A 84 -11.03 -1.72 16.35
CA HIS A 84 -11.24 -2.52 15.14
C HIS A 84 -11.04 -4.03 15.35
N VAL A 85 -10.02 -4.44 16.13
CA VAL A 85 -9.67 -5.85 16.31
C VAL A 85 -10.56 -6.54 17.35
N HIS A 86 -10.84 -5.87 18.46
CA HIS A 86 -11.58 -6.45 19.57
C HIS A 86 -13.07 -6.07 19.59
N GLY A 87 -13.50 -5.12 18.77
CA GLY A 87 -14.84 -4.55 18.85
C GLY A 87 -15.06 -3.68 20.09
N TRP A 88 -13.98 -3.26 20.73
CA TRP A 88 -14.02 -2.41 21.92
C TRP A 88 -14.56 -1.04 21.58
N ASN A 89 -15.21 -0.43 22.56
CA ASN A 89 -15.44 1.01 22.53
C ASN A 89 -14.16 1.77 22.92
N ARG A 90 -14.19 3.08 22.67
CA ARG A 90 -13.06 3.97 22.93
C ARG A 90 -12.62 3.99 24.40
N ALA A 91 -13.55 3.91 25.36
CA ALA A 91 -13.22 3.91 26.79
C ALA A 91 -12.53 2.62 27.23
N GLU A 92 -12.96 1.46 26.70
CA GLU A 92 -12.31 0.17 26.92
C GLU A 92 -10.88 0.17 26.38
N SER A 93 -10.68 0.70 25.17
CA SER A 93 -9.35 0.84 24.56
C SER A 93 -8.43 1.72 25.40
N PHE A 94 -8.92 2.85 25.92
CA PHE A 94 -8.12 3.71 26.80
C PHE A 94 -7.76 3.04 28.12
N LYS A 95 -8.72 2.40 28.75
CA LYS A 95 -8.50 1.70 30.02
C LYS A 95 -7.42 0.63 29.85
N ALA A 96 -7.53 -0.22 28.83
CA ALA A 96 -6.58 -1.28 28.56
C ALA A 96 -5.15 -0.75 28.29
N VAL A 97 -5.03 0.34 27.54
CA VAL A 97 -3.73 0.98 27.28
C VAL A 97 -3.16 1.63 28.54
N ALA A 98 -3.98 2.32 29.34
CA ALA A 98 -3.55 2.91 30.61
C ALA A 98 -3.03 1.86 31.59
N GLU A 99 -3.74 0.73 31.72
CA GLU A 99 -3.33 -0.42 32.53
C GLU A 99 -2.01 -1.03 32.01
N THR A 100 -1.89 -1.21 30.69
CA THR A 100 -0.66 -1.74 30.06
C THR A 100 0.56 -0.83 30.27
N LEU A 101 0.32 0.48 30.41
CA LEU A 101 1.32 1.51 30.67
C LEU A 101 1.58 1.73 32.17
N GLY A 102 0.80 1.11 33.07
CA GLY A 102 0.90 1.30 34.52
C GLY A 102 0.38 2.65 35.01
N LEU A 103 -0.48 3.33 34.25
CA LEU A 103 -1.01 4.66 34.57
C LEU A 103 -2.29 4.62 35.42
N ALA A 104 -2.86 3.43 35.64
CA ALA A 104 -4.09 3.26 36.41
C ALA A 104 -3.93 3.52 37.92
N ASP A 105 -2.69 3.46 38.45
CA ASP A 105 -2.38 3.55 39.89
C ASP A 105 -1.73 4.88 40.32
N GLY A 106 -1.83 5.95 39.51
CA GLY A 106 -1.28 7.27 39.86
C GLY A 106 0.24 7.38 39.74
N MET A 107 0.86 6.49 38.95
CA MET A 107 2.28 6.59 38.57
C MET A 107 2.48 7.70 37.52
N ASP A 108 3.56 8.47 37.64
CA ASP A 108 3.95 9.44 36.62
C ASP A 108 4.15 8.74 35.26
N PRO A 109 3.62 9.30 34.16
CA PRO A 109 3.73 8.67 32.86
C PRO A 109 5.20 8.55 32.45
N PRO A 110 5.62 7.37 31.95
CA PRO A 110 6.97 7.22 31.44
C PRO A 110 7.17 8.21 30.28
N PRO A 111 8.37 8.80 30.16
CA PRO A 111 8.63 9.78 29.11
C PRO A 111 8.35 9.15 27.74
N PRO A 112 7.76 9.91 26.80
CA PRO A 112 7.48 9.41 25.46
C PRO A 112 8.77 8.86 24.84
N ARG A 113 8.73 7.63 24.31
CA ARG A 113 9.87 7.13 23.55
C ARG A 113 9.93 7.91 22.25
N LYS A 114 11.11 8.43 21.90
CA LYS A 114 11.34 9.01 20.58
C LYS A 114 10.96 7.95 19.55
N ALA A 115 9.92 8.23 18.75
CA ALA A 115 9.51 7.33 17.69
C ALA A 115 10.74 7.03 16.82
N PRO A 116 11.02 5.75 16.50
CA PRO A 116 12.12 5.42 15.62
C PRO A 116 11.95 6.22 14.32
N ALA A 117 13.00 6.96 13.96
CA ALA A 117 13.01 7.72 12.72
C ALA A 117 12.66 6.75 11.59
N LYS A 118 11.63 7.10 10.82
CA LYS A 118 11.23 6.36 9.62
C LYS A 118 12.52 6.15 8.81
N PRO A 119 12.86 4.90 8.39
CA PRO A 119 13.96 4.75 7.45
C PRO A 119 13.66 5.69 6.29
N PRO A 120 14.60 6.56 5.89
CA PRO A 120 14.35 7.55 4.87
C PRO A 120 13.77 6.81 3.67
N GLY A 121 12.53 7.14 3.34
CA GLY A 121 11.86 6.62 2.17
C GLY A 121 12.73 7.00 1.00
N SER A 122 13.49 6.03 0.51
CA SER A 122 14.24 6.09 -0.74
C SER A 122 13.45 6.89 -1.76
N ASP A 123 14.10 7.88 -2.35
CA ASP A 123 13.53 8.88 -3.25
C ASP A 123 12.52 8.27 -4.24
N ARG A 124 11.24 8.26 -3.82
CA ARG A 124 10.15 7.64 -4.57
C ARG A 124 10.02 8.32 -5.93
N ARG A 125 10.30 9.63 -5.97
CA ARG A 125 10.20 10.46 -7.17
C ARG A 125 11.34 10.13 -8.15
N ALA A 126 12.57 9.97 -7.67
CA ALA A 126 13.68 9.52 -8.51
C ALA A 126 13.43 8.12 -9.09
N ARG A 127 12.96 7.18 -8.26
CA ARG A 127 12.62 5.82 -8.74
C ARG A 127 11.49 5.83 -9.76
N GLN A 128 10.46 6.64 -9.55
CA GLN A 128 9.39 6.81 -10.52
C GLN A 128 9.89 7.43 -11.84
N ALA A 129 10.76 8.43 -11.77
CA ALA A 129 11.34 9.06 -12.95
C ALA A 129 12.26 8.09 -13.72
N GLU A 130 13.06 7.28 -13.04
CA GLU A 130 13.90 6.25 -13.65
C GLU A 130 13.07 5.15 -14.31
N ALA A 131 12.03 4.65 -13.62
CA ALA A 131 11.10 3.67 -14.19
C ALA A 131 10.37 4.21 -15.43
N ALA A 132 9.95 5.49 -15.41
CA ALA A 132 9.31 6.13 -16.56
C ALA A 132 10.25 6.21 -17.76
N LYS A 133 11.52 6.59 -17.55
CA LYS A 133 12.54 6.63 -18.62
C LYS A 133 12.77 5.26 -19.25
N LEU A 134 12.88 4.21 -18.42
CA LEU A 134 13.03 2.84 -18.89
C LEU A 134 11.81 2.40 -19.71
N ALA A 135 10.59 2.74 -19.25
CA ALA A 135 9.36 2.42 -19.96
C ALA A 135 9.28 3.09 -21.34
N CYS A 136 9.60 4.38 -21.45
CA CYS A 136 9.69 5.06 -22.73
C CYS A 136 10.70 4.36 -23.66
N ALA A 137 11.91 4.08 -23.19
CA ALA A 137 12.94 3.45 -24.00
C ALA A 137 12.55 2.04 -24.52
N VAL A 138 11.87 1.25 -23.69
CA VAL A 138 11.37 -0.09 -24.08
C VAL A 138 10.26 0.02 -25.12
N ILE A 139 9.34 0.99 -24.97
CA ILE A 139 8.23 1.20 -25.91
C ILE A 139 8.73 1.78 -27.24
N ASP A 140 9.62 2.78 -27.22
CA ASP A 140 10.17 3.41 -28.42
C ASP A 140 10.98 2.43 -29.27
N ALA A 141 11.66 1.47 -28.63
CA ALA A 141 12.41 0.41 -29.32
C ALA A 141 11.52 -0.77 -29.78
N ALA A 142 10.26 -0.84 -29.34
CA ALA A 142 9.39 -1.96 -29.65
C ALA A 142 8.77 -1.78 -31.06
N PRO A 143 8.88 -2.79 -31.94
CA PRO A 143 8.21 -2.73 -33.22
C PRO A 143 6.70 -2.80 -33.03
N LEU A 144 5.96 -2.11 -33.90
CA LEU A 144 4.53 -2.28 -34.01
C LEU A 144 4.20 -3.72 -34.49
N ALA A 145 3.10 -4.28 -34.01
CA ALA A 145 2.59 -5.57 -34.45
C ALA A 145 2.06 -5.45 -35.87
N GLU A 146 2.50 -6.28 -36.80
CA GLU A 146 1.93 -6.20 -38.14
C GLU A 146 0.41 -6.48 -38.12
N ILE A 147 -0.33 -5.85 -39.02
CA ILE A 147 -1.78 -6.03 -39.17
C ILE A 147 -2.15 -7.51 -39.41
N SER A 148 -1.22 -8.26 -40.02
CA SER A 148 -1.30 -9.70 -40.26
C SER A 148 -1.12 -10.56 -39.00
N HIS A 149 -0.86 -9.95 -37.83
CA HIS A 149 -0.57 -10.69 -36.61
C HIS A 149 -1.74 -11.60 -36.21
N PRO A 150 -1.53 -12.91 -35.95
CA PRO A 150 -2.60 -13.88 -35.75
C PRO A 150 -3.62 -13.49 -34.66
N TYR A 151 -3.14 -12.87 -33.58
CA TYR A 151 -4.01 -12.38 -32.50
C TYR A 151 -4.97 -11.28 -32.96
N LEU A 152 -4.50 -10.32 -33.78
CA LEU A 152 -5.32 -9.20 -34.26
C LEU A 152 -6.41 -9.70 -35.20
N ILE A 153 -6.07 -10.64 -36.09
CA ILE A 153 -7.01 -11.31 -37.00
C ILE A 153 -8.07 -12.06 -36.18
N ALA A 154 -7.66 -12.89 -35.22
CA ALA A 154 -8.56 -13.67 -34.39
C ALA A 154 -9.51 -12.81 -33.53
N LYS A 155 -9.06 -11.62 -33.12
CA LYS A 155 -9.86 -10.66 -32.35
C LYS A 155 -10.64 -9.66 -33.19
N GLN A 156 -10.51 -9.73 -34.52
CA GLN A 156 -11.18 -8.82 -35.46
C GLN A 156 -10.90 -7.35 -35.15
N LEU A 157 -9.68 -7.05 -34.68
CA LEU A 157 -9.26 -5.69 -34.42
C LEU A 157 -9.01 -4.96 -35.76
N PRO A 158 -9.38 -3.68 -35.87
CA PRO A 158 -9.34 -2.94 -37.14
C PRO A 158 -7.93 -2.98 -37.74
N CYS A 159 -7.89 -3.36 -39.02
CA CYS A 159 -6.67 -3.64 -39.77
C CYS A 159 -6.04 -2.40 -40.42
N GLN A 160 -6.66 -1.22 -40.32
CA GLN A 160 -6.15 0.00 -40.96
C GLN A 160 -6.32 1.25 -40.09
N ARG A 161 -5.35 2.16 -40.20
CA ARG A 161 -5.48 3.55 -39.81
C ARG A 161 -6.35 4.22 -40.88
N ASP A 162 -7.62 4.41 -40.59
CA ASP A 162 -8.55 5.17 -41.43
C ASP A 162 -8.33 6.67 -41.20
N GLU A 163 -7.93 7.42 -42.23
CA GLU A 163 -7.75 8.87 -42.18
C GLU A 163 -9.06 9.63 -41.92
N GLN A 164 -10.21 9.04 -42.24
CA GLN A 164 -11.53 9.63 -42.04
C GLN A 164 -12.12 9.34 -40.65
N THR A 165 -11.46 8.49 -39.85
CA THR A 165 -11.80 8.23 -38.44
C THR A 165 -10.61 8.63 -37.56
N PRO A 166 -10.44 9.92 -37.18
CA PRO A 166 -9.28 10.41 -36.42
C PRO A 166 -9.21 9.91 -34.95
N ALA A 167 -9.95 8.86 -34.61
CA ALA A 167 -9.98 8.25 -33.29
C ALA A 167 -10.28 6.75 -33.39
N ASN A 168 -9.46 5.99 -34.13
CA ASN A 168 -9.12 4.66 -33.64
C ASN A 168 -7.93 4.84 -32.68
N PRO A 169 -8.16 5.00 -31.36
CA PRO A 169 -7.10 5.40 -30.42
C PRO A 169 -6.07 4.31 -30.18
N PHE A 170 -6.26 3.11 -30.74
CA PHE A 170 -5.31 2.03 -30.63
C PHE A 170 -4.43 2.04 -31.88
N PRO A 171 -3.20 2.62 -31.83
CA PRO A 171 -2.20 2.19 -32.78
C PRO A 171 -2.08 0.67 -32.59
N THR A 172 -2.03 -0.04 -33.70
CA THR A 172 -1.27 -1.27 -33.86
C THR A 172 -0.43 -1.62 -32.63
N LEU A 173 -0.78 -2.70 -31.92
CA LEU A 173 -0.18 -3.05 -30.62
C LEU A 173 1.36 -3.12 -30.69
N TYR A 174 2.08 -2.75 -29.63
CA TYR A 174 3.53 -2.91 -29.60
C TYR A 174 3.91 -4.35 -29.29
N GLN A 175 4.94 -4.88 -29.97
CA GLN A 175 5.54 -6.17 -29.66
C GLN A 175 6.75 -5.97 -28.75
N ILE A 176 6.60 -6.22 -27.46
CA ILE A 176 7.68 -6.10 -26.48
C ILE A 176 8.24 -7.50 -26.16
N PRO A 177 9.56 -7.73 -26.30
CA PRO A 177 10.18 -8.96 -25.83
C PRO A 177 10.03 -9.12 -24.32
N ILE A 178 9.69 -10.32 -23.85
CA ILE A 178 9.52 -10.60 -22.41
C ILE A 178 10.75 -10.21 -21.60
N LYS A 179 11.95 -10.33 -22.17
CA LYS A 179 13.19 -9.87 -21.51
C LYS A 179 13.12 -8.38 -21.13
N GLY A 180 12.72 -7.51 -22.05
CA GLY A 180 12.57 -6.07 -21.78
C GLY A 180 11.44 -5.80 -20.79
N LEU A 181 10.35 -6.57 -20.84
CA LEU A 181 9.27 -6.47 -19.86
C LEU A 181 9.74 -6.84 -18.43
N VAL A 182 10.54 -7.89 -18.29
CA VAL A 182 11.10 -8.33 -17.00
C VAL A 182 11.98 -7.26 -16.39
N GLU A 183 12.82 -6.60 -17.20
CA GLU A 183 13.65 -5.46 -16.76
C GLU A 183 12.77 -4.30 -16.25
N LEU A 184 11.62 -4.06 -16.89
CA LEU A 184 10.69 -2.99 -16.53
C LEU A 184 9.88 -3.25 -15.25
N ILE A 185 9.38 -4.48 -15.07
CA ILE A 185 8.49 -4.80 -13.94
C ILE A 185 9.19 -5.50 -12.77
N GLY A 186 10.44 -5.95 -12.97
CA GLY A 186 11.27 -6.57 -11.93
C GLY A 186 10.88 -8.00 -11.55
N TYR A 187 9.97 -8.64 -12.30
CA TYR A 187 9.61 -10.03 -12.13
C TYR A 187 9.23 -10.68 -13.46
N HIS A 188 9.28 -12.01 -13.49
CA HIS A 188 8.93 -12.76 -14.70
C HIS A 188 7.43 -13.06 -14.73
N PRO A 189 6.66 -12.51 -15.69
CA PRO A 189 5.21 -12.66 -15.69
C PRO A 189 4.82 -14.11 -15.98
N LYS A 190 3.68 -14.52 -15.41
CA LYS A 190 3.10 -15.86 -15.57
C LYS A 190 1.72 -15.77 -16.21
N GLY A 191 1.49 -16.57 -17.23
CA GLY A 191 0.18 -16.87 -17.78
C GLY A 191 -0.37 -18.21 -17.27
N ARG A 192 -1.47 -18.65 -17.86
CA ARG A 192 -2.17 -19.88 -17.47
C ARG A 192 -1.33 -21.16 -17.65
N ALA A 193 -0.38 -21.12 -18.59
CA ALA A 193 0.49 -22.25 -18.94
C ALA A 193 1.88 -22.19 -18.29
N GLY A 194 2.16 -21.19 -17.45
CA GLY A 194 3.48 -20.99 -16.85
C GLY A 194 4.04 -19.60 -17.12
N HIS A 195 5.36 -19.45 -17.03
CA HIS A 195 6.03 -18.18 -17.35
C HIS A 195 5.86 -17.84 -18.83
N LEU A 196 5.59 -16.56 -19.13
CA LEU A 196 5.46 -16.09 -20.50
C LEU A 196 6.83 -16.03 -21.18
N ASP A 197 6.91 -16.37 -22.46
CA ASP A 197 8.13 -16.30 -23.27
C ASP A 197 7.88 -15.58 -24.61
N GLY A 198 8.94 -15.28 -25.36
CA GLY A 198 8.85 -14.60 -26.65
C GLY A 198 8.49 -13.12 -26.55
N ASN A 199 7.49 -12.70 -27.33
CA ASN A 199 7.00 -11.32 -27.39
C ASN A 199 5.58 -11.23 -26.83
N ILE A 200 5.29 -10.14 -26.14
CA ILE A 200 3.93 -9.79 -25.71
C ILE A 200 3.41 -8.61 -26.52
N LEU A 201 2.11 -8.64 -26.80
CA LEU A 201 1.39 -7.50 -27.37
C LEU A 201 0.93 -6.57 -26.25
N ILE A 202 1.34 -5.31 -26.30
CA ILE A 202 0.97 -4.30 -25.32
C ILE A 202 0.26 -3.13 -26.02
N ALA A 203 -0.91 -2.79 -25.47
CA ALA A 203 -1.61 -1.54 -25.78
C ALA A 203 -1.22 -0.50 -24.71
N PRO A 204 -0.51 0.59 -25.05
CA PRO A 204 -0.32 1.68 -24.11
C PRO A 204 -1.67 2.37 -23.82
N VAL A 205 -1.86 2.79 -22.56
CA VAL A 205 -3.10 3.45 -22.09
C VAL A 205 -2.71 4.81 -21.49
N GLY A 206 -3.24 5.92 -22.03
CA GLY A 206 -2.97 7.29 -21.53
C GLY A 206 -2.89 8.34 -22.64
N ASP A 207 -2.64 9.61 -22.27
CA ASP A 207 -2.44 10.73 -23.20
C ASP A 207 -1.15 10.53 -24.00
N TRP A 208 -1.24 10.58 -25.34
CA TRP A 208 -0.19 10.15 -26.27
C TRP A 208 0.85 11.22 -26.60
N GLU A 209 0.88 12.35 -25.88
CA GLU A 209 1.88 13.41 -26.11
C GLU A 209 3.26 12.96 -25.62
N GLY A 210 4.20 12.76 -26.55
CA GLY A 210 5.63 12.54 -26.25
C GLY A 210 6.20 11.14 -26.53
N ILE A 211 5.42 10.22 -27.10
CA ILE A 211 5.92 8.92 -27.61
C ILE A 211 6.33 9.10 -29.08
N HIS A 212 7.58 8.81 -29.42
CA HIS A 212 8.04 8.87 -30.81
C HIS A 212 7.66 7.58 -31.54
N HIS A 213 6.71 7.68 -32.48
CA HIS A 213 6.33 6.53 -33.31
C HIS A 213 7.40 6.24 -34.37
N PRO A 214 7.88 5.00 -34.49
CA PRO A 214 8.75 4.62 -35.59
C PRO A 214 7.97 4.73 -36.92
N GLY A 215 8.49 5.53 -37.86
CA GLY A 215 7.90 5.73 -39.19
C GLY A 215 7.18 7.07 -39.41
N ASN A 216 7.39 8.07 -38.54
CA ASN A 216 6.82 9.42 -38.67
C ASN A 216 7.90 10.46 -39.08
N ASP A 217 8.68 10.14 -40.12
CA ASP A 217 9.52 11.09 -40.89
C ASP A 217 8.82 11.43 -42.22
#